data_AF-A0A4Q3W682-F1
#
_entry.id   AF-A0A4Q3W682-F1
#
_cell.length_a   1.000
_cell.length_b   1.000
_cell.length_c   1.000
_cell.angle_alpha   90.00
_cell.angle_beta   90.00
_cell.angle_gamma   90.00
#
_symmetry.space_group_name_H-M   'P 1'
#
loop_
_entity.id
_entity.type
_entity.pdbx_description
1 polymer ?
#
loop_
_entity_poly.entity_id
_entity_poly.type
_entity_poly.pdbx_seq_one_letter_code
_entity_poly.pdbx_strand_id
1 'polypeptide(L)'
;MEFGRVVSNEVSLIDHSLPANGGIVEQVFSGQRAEETCKFFVGCSKWGRKEWTGHLYPEKAKERDFLTHYAKYFDSIELNATFFSLPERDRMEKWLDQVKQSGNTDFLFVPRISRTISHIKRLRDCEEELAQFIHAVEGFGNYLGPMLLQLSDNFGPKYFEPLKNFVERLPKAHRFFIELRHPDFLSDVIERNRVFELLAKYNVGVAMSDTSGRRDCVHMELTTRELFVRFV
;
A
#
# COMPACT_ATOMS: atom_id res chain seq x y z
N MET A 1 11.01 -15.77 -9.29
CA MET A 1 10.31 -15.02 -10.35
C MET A 1 9.93 -13.68 -9.75
N GLU A 2 10.31 -12.57 -10.36
CA GLU A 2 9.86 -11.24 -9.89
C GLU A 2 8.38 -11.08 -10.25
N PHE A 3 7.54 -10.76 -9.27
CA PHE A 3 6.09 -10.66 -9.43
C PHE A 3 5.74 -9.72 -10.60
N GLY A 4 5.03 -10.22 -11.61
CA GLY A 4 4.56 -9.41 -12.73
C GLY A 4 5.61 -8.98 -13.75
N ARG A 5 6.89 -9.36 -13.55
CA ARG A 5 7.94 -9.01 -14.50
C ARG A 5 7.77 -9.75 -15.82
N VAL A 6 7.87 -8.99 -16.90
CA VAL A 6 7.84 -9.46 -18.29
C VAL A 6 9.12 -8.98 -18.98
N VAL A 7 9.57 -9.69 -20.02
CA VAL A 7 10.75 -9.26 -20.79
C VAL A 7 10.39 -7.99 -21.57
N SER A 8 11.30 -7.01 -21.65
CA SER A 8 10.96 -5.67 -22.15
C SER A 8 10.37 -5.62 -23.56
N ASN A 9 10.73 -6.55 -24.45
CA ASN A 9 10.17 -6.65 -25.80
C ASN A 9 8.74 -7.20 -25.84
N GLU A 10 8.31 -7.94 -24.81
CA GLU A 10 6.98 -8.53 -24.70
C GLU A 10 5.95 -7.56 -24.09
N VAL A 11 6.40 -6.49 -23.41
CA VAL A 11 5.49 -5.50 -22.78
C VAL A 11 4.50 -4.89 -23.77
N SER A 12 4.95 -4.66 -25.01
CA SER A 12 4.13 -4.11 -26.09
C SER A 12 3.05 -5.07 -26.61
N LEU A 13 3.15 -6.36 -26.28
CA LEU A 13 2.19 -7.39 -26.67
C LEU A 13 1.08 -7.60 -25.65
N ILE A 14 1.18 -6.95 -24.49
CA ILE A 14 0.24 -7.10 -23.38
C ILE A 14 -0.90 -6.09 -23.55
N ASP A 15 -2.13 -6.56 -23.34
CA ASP A 15 -3.29 -5.68 -23.26
C ASP A 15 -3.28 -4.90 -21.95
N HIS A 16 -3.03 -3.60 -22.06
CA HIS A 16 -3.04 -2.64 -20.94
C HIS A 16 -4.39 -1.92 -20.80
N SER A 17 -5.42 -2.33 -21.56
CA SER A 17 -6.77 -1.80 -21.34
C SER A 17 -7.22 -2.09 -19.90
N LEU A 18 -8.01 -1.15 -19.36
CA LEU A 18 -8.61 -1.32 -18.04
C LEU A 18 -9.88 -2.17 -18.19
N PRO A 19 -10.08 -3.19 -17.35
CA PRO A 19 -11.33 -3.92 -17.33
C PRO A 19 -12.47 -3.03 -16.82
N ALA A 20 -13.70 -3.50 -16.93
CA ALA A 20 -14.85 -2.83 -16.33
C ALA A 20 -14.71 -2.74 -14.80
N ASN A 21 -15.41 -1.77 -14.20
CA ASN A 21 -15.51 -1.67 -12.74
C ASN A 21 -16.09 -2.96 -12.15
N GLY A 22 -15.57 -3.35 -10.99
CA GLY A 22 -16.08 -4.48 -10.24
C GLY A 22 -17.36 -4.15 -9.47
N GLY A 23 -18.12 -5.20 -9.12
CA GLY A 23 -19.46 -5.05 -8.55
C GLY A 23 -19.49 -4.41 -7.15
N ILE A 24 -18.40 -4.45 -6.40
CA ILE A 24 -18.34 -3.85 -5.05
C ILE A 24 -18.28 -2.32 -5.13
N VAL A 25 -17.75 -1.77 -6.23
CA VAL A 25 -17.65 -0.31 -6.45
C VAL A 25 -19.03 0.34 -6.34
N GLU A 26 -20.06 -0.26 -6.95
CA GLU A 26 -21.43 0.27 -6.93
C GLU A 26 -22.00 0.33 -5.51
N GLN A 27 -21.66 -0.66 -4.67
CA GLN A 27 -22.09 -0.70 -3.27
C GLN A 27 -21.42 0.41 -2.45
N VAL A 28 -20.10 0.59 -2.62
CA VAL A 28 -19.30 1.58 -1.87
C VAL A 28 -19.60 3.02 -2.29
N PHE A 29 -19.90 3.24 -3.58
CA PHE A 29 -20.18 4.54 -4.17
C PHE A 29 -21.68 4.83 -4.36
N SER A 30 -22.56 4.14 -3.65
CA SER A 30 -24.02 4.29 -3.70
C SER A 30 -24.57 5.65 -3.21
N GLY A 31 -23.71 6.60 -2.86
CA GLY A 31 -24.08 7.92 -2.32
C GLY A 31 -24.10 9.05 -3.35
N GLN A 32 -24.18 10.28 -2.84
CA GLN A 32 -24.05 11.48 -3.67
C GLN A 32 -22.57 11.70 -4.04
N ARG A 33 -22.36 12.21 -5.25
CA ARG A 33 -21.04 12.65 -5.70
C ARG A 33 -20.55 13.77 -4.79
N ALA A 34 -19.31 13.66 -4.31
CA ALA A 34 -18.68 14.73 -3.54
C ALA A 34 -18.56 16.02 -4.37
N GLU A 35 -18.78 17.17 -3.72
CA GLU A 35 -18.55 18.49 -4.33
C GLU A 35 -17.06 18.78 -4.47
N GLU A 36 -16.25 18.29 -3.53
CA GLU A 36 -14.80 18.43 -3.56
C GLU A 36 -14.15 17.46 -4.56
N THR A 37 -13.04 17.91 -5.16
CA THR A 37 -12.22 17.09 -6.04
C THR A 37 -11.41 16.06 -5.27
N CYS A 38 -11.17 14.89 -5.87
CA CYS A 38 -10.30 13.86 -5.30
C CYS A 38 -8.88 14.41 -5.02
N LYS A 39 -8.31 14.08 -3.87
CA LYS A 39 -6.91 14.37 -3.54
C LYS A 39 -6.02 13.22 -4.00
N PHE A 40 -4.87 13.56 -4.57
CA PHE A 40 -3.89 12.60 -5.04
C PHE A 40 -2.62 12.70 -4.19
N PHE A 41 -2.04 11.55 -3.87
CA PHE A 41 -0.75 11.46 -3.18
C PHE A 41 0.17 10.60 -4.04
N VAL A 42 1.22 11.19 -4.61
CA VAL A 42 2.14 10.46 -5.48
C VAL A 42 3.48 10.25 -4.78
N GLY A 43 3.98 9.02 -4.86
CA GLY A 43 5.20 8.61 -4.19
C GLY A 43 5.86 7.41 -4.82
N CYS A 44 7.09 7.15 -4.39
CA CYS A 44 7.90 5.99 -4.72
C CYS A 44 7.96 5.03 -3.53
N SER A 45 8.69 3.92 -3.70
CA SER A 45 8.99 2.93 -2.65
C SER A 45 10.36 3.14 -1.99
N LYS A 46 11.13 4.13 -2.45
CA LYS A 46 12.48 4.46 -1.99
C LYS A 46 12.83 5.90 -2.32
N TRP A 47 13.36 6.65 -1.34
CA TRP A 47 13.92 8.00 -1.54
C TRP A 47 15.45 7.98 -1.69
N GLY A 48 16.13 6.94 -1.19
CA GLY A 48 17.60 6.82 -1.18
C GLY A 48 18.23 6.53 -2.55
N ARG A 49 17.98 7.38 -3.55
CA ARG A 49 18.42 7.22 -4.94
C ARG A 49 19.50 8.24 -5.29
N LYS A 50 20.75 7.79 -5.39
CA LYS A 50 21.90 8.65 -5.70
C LYS A 50 21.87 9.14 -7.13
N GLU A 51 21.24 8.37 -8.01
CA GLU A 51 21.00 8.71 -9.42
C GLU A 51 20.12 9.95 -9.60
N TRP A 52 19.46 10.44 -8.55
CA TRP A 52 18.68 11.66 -8.58
C TRP A 52 19.48 12.92 -8.22
N THR A 53 20.71 12.78 -7.72
CA THR A 53 21.62 13.90 -7.46
C THR A 53 22.03 14.60 -8.75
N GLY A 54 21.86 15.93 -8.80
CA GLY A 54 22.05 16.73 -10.01
C GLY A 54 20.82 16.76 -10.93
N HIS A 55 19.75 16.05 -10.58
CA HIS A 55 18.49 16.05 -11.31
C HIS A 55 17.35 16.54 -10.40
N LEU A 56 16.86 15.67 -9.53
CA LEU A 56 15.81 15.99 -8.56
C LEU A 56 16.40 16.52 -7.25
N TYR A 57 17.53 15.96 -6.84
CA TYR A 57 18.27 16.41 -5.67
C TYR A 57 19.37 17.39 -6.09
N PRO A 58 19.69 18.40 -5.25
CA PRO A 58 20.80 19.32 -5.53
C PRO A 58 22.12 18.58 -5.80
N GLU A 59 22.98 19.10 -6.66
CA GLU A 59 24.26 18.47 -7.03
C GLU A 59 25.14 18.11 -5.83
N LYS A 60 25.09 18.90 -4.75
CA LYS A 60 25.86 18.72 -3.52
C LYS A 60 25.04 18.12 -2.37
N ALA A 61 23.88 17.54 -2.68
CA ALA A 61 23.02 16.92 -1.67
C ALA A 61 23.75 15.76 -0.97
N LYS A 62 23.65 15.73 0.36
CA LYS A 62 24.16 14.61 1.16
C LYS A 62 23.06 13.56 1.29
N GLU A 63 23.43 12.28 1.28
CA GLU A 63 22.46 11.17 1.37
C GLU A 63 21.54 11.25 2.58
N ARG A 64 22.06 11.74 3.71
CA ARG A 64 21.29 11.93 4.95
C ARG A 64 20.13 12.92 4.81
N ASP A 65 20.17 13.79 3.81
CA ASP A 65 19.19 14.86 3.55
C ASP A 65 18.26 14.48 2.37
N PHE A 66 18.40 13.29 1.79
CA PHE A 66 17.62 12.87 0.63
C PHE A 66 16.11 12.81 0.89
N LEU A 67 15.66 12.44 2.10
CA LEU A 67 14.22 12.46 2.39
C LEU A 67 13.68 13.89 2.44
N THR A 68 14.44 14.84 3.00
CA THR A 68 14.09 16.27 2.95
C THR A 68 13.95 16.76 1.52
N HIS A 69 14.82 16.34 0.60
CA HIS A 69 14.71 16.70 -0.81
C HIS A 69 13.55 15.97 -1.50
N TYR A 70 13.37 14.69 -1.24
CA TYR A 70 12.29 13.86 -1.78
C TYR A 70 10.91 14.45 -1.47
N ALA A 71 10.67 14.82 -0.20
CA ALA A 71 9.39 15.33 0.27
C ALA A 71 8.99 16.71 -0.32
N LYS A 72 9.92 17.39 -1.02
CA LYS A 72 9.60 18.61 -1.78
C LYS A 72 8.91 18.34 -3.12
N TYR A 73 9.02 17.13 -3.64
CA TYR A 73 8.54 16.77 -4.98
C TYR A 73 7.50 15.65 -4.98
N PHE A 74 7.43 14.88 -3.89
CA PHE A 74 6.49 13.78 -3.72
C PHE A 74 5.68 13.97 -2.44
N ASP A 75 4.44 13.50 -2.46
CA ASP A 75 3.47 13.64 -1.37
C ASP A 75 3.45 12.41 -0.46
N SER A 76 4.08 11.31 -0.87
CA SER A 76 4.09 10.11 -0.05
C SER A 76 5.31 9.23 -0.26
N ILE A 77 5.51 8.29 0.66
CA ILE A 77 6.53 7.24 0.56
C ILE A 77 5.97 5.90 1.02
N GLU A 78 6.00 4.89 0.14
CA GLU A 78 5.79 3.51 0.55
C GLU A 78 7.00 3.07 1.37
N LEU A 79 6.84 3.03 2.69
CA LEU A 79 7.91 2.82 3.65
C LEU A 79 8.16 1.32 3.83
N ASN A 80 9.01 0.77 2.96
CA ASN A 80 9.39 -0.64 3.00
C ASN A 80 10.29 -1.02 4.18
N ALA A 81 10.87 -0.05 4.90
CA ALA A 81 11.70 -0.35 6.07
C ALA A 81 10.93 -1.17 7.11
N THR A 82 9.67 -0.79 7.38
CA THR A 82 8.80 -1.45 8.36
C THR A 82 8.37 -2.86 7.96
N PHE A 83 8.53 -3.24 6.68
CA PHE A 83 8.24 -4.58 6.20
C PHE A 83 9.24 -5.63 6.75
N PHE A 84 10.51 -5.25 6.89
CA PHE A 84 11.57 -6.17 7.29
C PHE A 84 11.80 -6.19 8.80
N SER A 85 11.77 -5.02 9.42
CA SER A 85 11.88 -4.84 10.86
C SER A 85 11.23 -3.52 11.27
N LEU A 86 10.77 -3.41 12.51
CA LEU A 86 10.33 -2.13 13.05
C LEU A 86 11.56 -1.23 13.27
N PRO A 87 11.65 -0.06 12.64
CA PRO A 87 12.71 0.89 12.90
C PRO A 87 12.61 1.42 14.34
N GLU A 88 13.77 1.77 14.92
CA GLU A 88 13.82 2.43 16.22
C GLU A 88 13.11 3.80 16.17
N ARG A 89 12.52 4.19 17.30
CA ARG A 89 11.77 5.44 17.45
C ARG A 89 12.58 6.66 16.99
N ASP A 90 13.82 6.82 17.48
CA ASP A 90 14.72 7.91 17.10
C ASP A 90 14.93 8.02 15.59
N ARG A 91 14.91 6.89 14.87
CA ARG A 91 15.05 6.87 13.41
C ARG A 91 13.77 7.37 12.74
N MET A 92 12.61 6.96 13.22
CA MET A 92 11.32 7.41 12.69
C MET A 92 11.10 8.90 12.95
N GLU A 93 11.47 9.39 14.14
CA GLU A 93 11.44 10.82 14.48
C GLU A 93 12.35 11.63 13.55
N LYS A 94 13.57 11.16 13.27
CA LYS A 94 14.46 11.80 12.28
C LYS A 94 13.87 11.85 10.88
N TRP A 95 13.17 10.80 10.43
CA TRP A 95 12.49 10.84 9.13
C TRP A 95 11.36 11.86 9.11
N LEU A 96 10.56 11.92 10.18
CA LEU A 96 9.50 12.89 10.34
C LEU A 96 10.05 14.33 10.33
N ASP A 97 11.16 14.58 11.02
CA ASP A 97 11.81 15.90 11.04
C ASP A 97 12.32 16.31 9.67
N GLN A 98 12.87 15.39 8.87
CA GLN A 98 13.29 15.66 7.49
C GLN A 98 12.10 16.05 6.60
N VAL A 99 10.97 15.36 6.74
CA VAL A 99 9.74 15.73 6.03
C VAL A 99 9.25 17.10 6.46
N LYS A 100 9.21 17.40 7.77
CA LYS A 100 8.84 18.73 8.28
C LYS A 100 9.75 19.83 7.73
N GLN A 101 11.06 19.58 7.68
CA GLN A 101 12.05 20.52 7.13
C GLN A 101 11.87 20.77 5.62
N SER A 102 11.23 19.85 4.89
CA SER A 102 10.92 20.06 3.47
C SER A 102 9.86 21.15 3.26
N GLY A 103 9.05 21.43 4.30
CA GLY A 103 7.89 22.32 4.24
C GLY A 103 6.60 21.64 3.77
N ASN A 104 6.65 20.37 3.35
CA ASN A 104 5.46 19.62 2.97
C ASN A 104 4.69 19.18 4.22
N THR A 105 3.50 19.75 4.41
CA THR A 105 2.64 19.49 5.59
C THR A 105 1.59 18.40 5.33
N ASP A 106 1.38 18.03 4.07
CA ASP A 106 0.43 17.00 3.64
C ASP A 106 1.12 15.66 3.32
N PHE A 107 2.42 15.55 3.55
CA PHE A 107 3.19 14.36 3.22
C PHE A 107 2.72 13.13 4.02
N LEU A 108 2.63 11.98 3.36
CA LEU A 108 2.21 10.72 3.97
C LEU A 108 3.30 9.65 3.94
N PHE A 109 3.69 9.17 5.11
CA PHE A 109 4.34 7.87 5.22
C PHE A 109 3.28 6.78 5.04
N VAL A 110 3.54 5.82 4.16
CA VAL A 110 2.67 4.65 3.92
C VAL A 110 3.42 3.41 4.42
N PRO A 111 3.30 3.04 5.70
CA PRO A 111 4.07 1.95 6.28
C PRO A 111 3.57 0.62 5.77
N ARG A 112 4.52 -0.25 5.39
CA ARG A 112 4.19 -1.61 5.01
C ARG A 112 4.20 -2.50 6.24
N ILE A 113 3.09 -3.21 6.48
CA ILE A 113 2.93 -4.12 7.62
C ILE A 113 3.97 -5.23 7.53
N SER A 114 4.58 -5.57 8.66
CA SER A 114 5.71 -6.49 8.77
C SER A 114 5.47 -7.83 8.06
N ARG A 115 6.52 -8.33 7.39
CA ARG A 115 6.53 -9.68 6.78
C ARG A 115 6.30 -10.78 7.81
N THR A 116 6.61 -10.53 9.09
CA THR A 116 6.31 -11.46 10.18
C THR A 116 4.82 -11.73 10.25
N ILE A 117 3.99 -10.68 10.12
CA ILE A 117 2.53 -10.78 10.15
C ILE A 117 2.01 -11.43 8.86
N SER A 118 2.41 -10.91 7.69
CA SER A 118 1.81 -11.32 6.41
C SER A 118 2.37 -12.62 5.81
N HIS A 119 3.67 -12.87 5.90
CA HIS A 119 4.34 -13.98 5.19
C HIS A 119 4.68 -15.14 6.12
N ILE A 120 5.15 -14.85 7.34
CA ILE A 120 5.62 -15.89 8.29
C ILE A 120 4.42 -16.44 9.06
N LYS A 121 3.73 -15.59 9.83
CA LYS A 121 2.56 -15.98 10.63
C LYS A 121 1.29 -16.16 9.80
N ARG A 122 1.26 -15.65 8.56
CA ARG A 122 0.11 -15.71 7.65
C ARG A 122 -1.18 -15.29 8.34
N LEU A 123 -1.10 -14.16 9.06
CA LEU A 123 -2.21 -13.52 9.79
C LEU A 123 -2.75 -14.32 10.99
N ARG A 124 -2.02 -15.33 11.49
CA ARG A 124 -2.39 -16.10 12.68
C ARG A 124 -1.58 -15.67 13.89
N ASP A 125 -2.23 -15.57 15.05
CA ASP A 125 -1.60 -15.32 16.36
C ASP A 125 -0.56 -14.19 16.30
N CYS A 126 -0.93 -13.06 15.69
CA CYS A 126 -0.04 -11.94 15.35
C CYS A 126 -0.48 -10.60 15.95
N GLU A 127 -1.37 -10.65 16.93
CA GLU A 127 -1.97 -9.50 17.60
C GLU A 127 -0.91 -8.64 18.28
N GLU A 128 0.09 -9.26 18.92
CA GLU A 128 1.18 -8.53 19.58
C GLU A 128 2.06 -7.80 18.56
N GLU A 129 2.46 -8.47 17.46
CA GLU A 129 3.26 -7.82 16.42
C GLU A 129 2.49 -6.69 15.73
N LEU A 130 1.18 -6.88 15.51
CA LEU A 130 0.35 -5.84 14.94
C LEU A 130 0.25 -4.64 15.87
N ALA A 131 0.03 -4.87 17.18
CA ALA A 131 -0.04 -3.80 18.17
C ALA A 131 1.29 -3.03 18.27
N GLN A 132 2.43 -3.73 18.28
CA GLN A 132 3.75 -3.11 18.28
C GLN A 132 4.00 -2.29 17.01
N PHE A 133 3.60 -2.81 15.85
CA PHE A 133 3.72 -2.11 14.57
C PHE A 133 2.87 -0.82 14.56
N ILE A 134 1.60 -0.91 14.95
CA ILE A 134 0.68 0.24 14.98
C ILE A 134 1.22 1.30 15.94
N HIS A 135 1.59 0.92 17.17
CA HIS A 135 2.14 1.83 18.15
C HIS A 135 3.38 2.58 17.64
N ALA A 136 4.27 1.89 16.90
CA ALA A 136 5.45 2.52 16.32
C ALA A 136 5.08 3.54 15.22
N VAL A 137 4.19 3.19 14.30
CA VAL A 137 3.85 4.07 13.16
C VAL A 137 2.92 5.22 13.54
N GLU A 138 2.17 5.11 14.63
CA GLU A 138 1.44 6.23 15.24
C GLU A 138 2.36 7.40 15.60
N GLY A 139 3.66 7.15 15.80
CA GLY A 139 4.67 8.20 15.98
C GLY A 139 4.78 9.19 14.81
N PHE A 140 4.27 8.86 13.62
CA PHE A 140 4.20 9.80 12.50
C PHE A 140 3.07 10.85 12.65
N GLY A 141 2.11 10.63 13.55
CA GLY A 141 0.99 11.56 13.79
C GLY A 141 0.21 11.85 12.51
N ASN A 142 0.03 13.14 12.20
CA ASN A 142 -0.73 13.58 11.01
C ASN A 142 -0.07 13.18 9.68
N TYR A 143 1.20 12.76 9.69
CA TYR A 143 1.92 12.28 8.51
C TYR A 143 1.72 10.77 8.28
N LEU A 144 0.93 10.08 9.11
CA LEU A 144 0.61 8.67 8.94
C LEU A 144 -0.45 8.49 7.84
N GLY A 145 -0.01 7.95 6.71
CA GLY A 145 -0.86 7.48 5.62
C GLY A 145 -1.48 6.10 5.90
N PRO A 146 -2.17 5.52 4.91
CA PRO A 146 -2.67 4.16 5.02
C PRO A 146 -1.54 3.14 5.24
N MET A 147 -1.83 2.09 6.01
CA MET A 147 -0.92 0.98 6.22
C MET A 147 -1.16 -0.12 5.19
N LEU A 148 -0.11 -0.54 4.48
CA LEU A 148 -0.20 -1.53 3.41
C LEU A 148 0.15 -2.93 3.91
N LEU A 149 -0.82 -3.85 3.88
CA LEU A 149 -0.63 -5.28 4.07
C LEU A 149 -0.53 -5.98 2.71
N GLN A 150 0.70 -6.16 2.22
CA GLN A 150 0.92 -7.00 1.05
C GLN A 150 0.95 -8.48 1.45
N LEU A 151 0.03 -9.29 0.90
CA LEU A 151 0.04 -10.75 1.05
C LEU A 151 0.95 -11.40 0.01
N SER A 152 1.45 -12.61 0.31
CA SER A 152 2.25 -13.38 -0.65
C SER A 152 1.39 -13.95 -1.78
N ASP A 153 2.02 -14.26 -2.90
CA ASP A 153 1.40 -14.97 -4.03
C ASP A 153 0.92 -16.39 -3.67
N ASN A 154 1.47 -16.99 -2.61
CA ASN A 154 1.04 -18.29 -2.08
C ASN A 154 0.01 -18.20 -0.93
N PHE A 155 -0.48 -16.99 -0.60
CA PHE A 155 -1.60 -16.79 0.30
C PHE A 155 -2.87 -16.76 -0.54
N GLY A 156 -3.50 -17.92 -0.73
CA GLY A 156 -4.74 -18.08 -1.51
C GLY A 156 -6.00 -18.30 -0.66
N PRO A 157 -7.14 -18.58 -1.30
CA PRO A 157 -8.47 -18.73 -0.68
C PRO A 157 -8.54 -19.68 0.53
N LYS A 158 -7.70 -20.72 0.58
CA LYS A 158 -7.60 -21.62 1.75
C LYS A 158 -7.23 -20.91 3.06
N TYR A 159 -6.72 -19.69 3.00
CA TYR A 159 -6.40 -18.84 4.16
C TYR A 159 -7.44 -17.74 4.41
N PHE A 160 -8.64 -17.86 3.84
CA PHE A 160 -9.71 -16.89 4.04
C PHE A 160 -10.06 -16.71 5.53
N GLU A 161 -10.18 -17.79 6.31
CA GLU A 161 -10.53 -17.66 7.73
C GLU A 161 -9.48 -16.88 8.55
N PRO A 162 -8.16 -17.12 8.42
CA PRO A 162 -7.15 -16.22 8.95
C PRO A 162 -7.29 -14.77 8.50
N LEU A 163 -7.53 -14.52 7.20
CA LEU A 163 -7.72 -13.17 6.67
C LEU A 163 -8.95 -12.48 7.28
N LYS A 164 -10.08 -13.18 7.35
CA LYS A 164 -11.30 -12.71 8.00
C LYS A 164 -11.04 -12.34 9.44
N ASN A 165 -10.50 -13.27 10.24
CA ASN A 165 -10.23 -13.02 11.66
C ASN A 165 -9.30 -11.83 11.87
N PHE A 166 -8.29 -11.66 11.01
CA PHE A 166 -7.37 -10.52 11.04
C PHE A 166 -8.09 -9.20 10.73
N VAL A 167 -8.85 -9.15 9.63
CA VAL A 167 -9.61 -7.96 9.20
C VAL A 167 -10.65 -7.54 10.25
N GLU A 168 -11.33 -8.50 10.87
CA GLU A 168 -12.32 -8.24 11.93
C GLU A 168 -11.72 -7.60 13.19
N ARG A 169 -10.42 -7.79 13.42
CA ARG A 169 -9.69 -7.29 14.58
C ARG A 169 -8.90 -6.01 14.29
N LEU A 170 -8.86 -5.55 13.03
CA LEU A 170 -8.14 -4.32 12.69
C LEU A 170 -8.76 -3.11 13.42
N PRO A 171 -7.95 -2.22 14.00
CA PRO A 171 -8.46 -1.04 14.68
C PRO A 171 -9.07 -0.06 13.68
N LYS A 172 -10.33 0.32 13.94
CA LYS A 172 -11.12 1.19 13.04
C LYS A 172 -10.61 2.63 12.96
N ALA A 173 -9.73 3.03 13.88
CA ALA A 173 -9.15 4.38 13.90
C ALA A 173 -8.10 4.60 12.80
N HIS A 174 -7.65 3.53 12.15
CA HIS A 174 -6.59 3.60 11.14
C HIS A 174 -7.07 3.10 9.78
N ARG A 175 -6.37 3.56 8.73
CA ARG A 175 -6.63 3.16 7.35
C ARG A 175 -5.71 2.01 6.97
N PHE A 176 -6.29 0.95 6.42
CA PHE A 176 -5.58 -0.23 5.97
C PHE A 176 -5.88 -0.50 4.50
N PHE A 177 -4.86 -0.92 3.76
CA PHE A 177 -5.00 -1.47 2.42
C PHE A 177 -4.39 -2.87 2.37
N ILE A 178 -5.10 -3.81 1.76
CA ILE A 178 -4.64 -5.19 1.55
C ILE A 178 -4.38 -5.40 0.07
N GLU A 179 -3.18 -5.88 -0.25
CA GLU A 179 -2.83 -6.26 -1.62
C GLU A 179 -2.88 -7.78 -1.78
N LEU A 180 -3.75 -8.24 -2.66
CA LEU A 180 -3.93 -9.64 -3.02
C LEU A 180 -3.03 -9.99 -4.21
N ARG A 181 -2.31 -11.10 -4.12
CA ARG A 181 -1.38 -11.54 -5.17
C ARG A 181 -1.66 -12.94 -5.70
N HIS A 182 -2.47 -13.73 -5.01
CA HIS A 182 -2.84 -15.07 -5.45
C HIS A 182 -3.91 -14.98 -6.56
N PRO A 183 -3.71 -15.59 -7.74
CA PRO A 183 -4.64 -15.51 -8.87
C PRO A 183 -6.08 -15.87 -8.52
N ASP A 184 -6.28 -16.93 -7.73
CA ASP A 184 -7.63 -17.38 -7.35
C ASP A 184 -8.47 -16.33 -6.61
N PHE A 185 -7.87 -15.36 -5.91
CA PHE A 185 -8.66 -14.26 -5.34
C PHE A 185 -9.18 -13.27 -6.39
N LEU A 186 -8.63 -13.31 -7.60
CA LEU A 186 -8.86 -12.31 -8.64
C LEU A 186 -9.62 -12.91 -9.83
N SER A 187 -9.36 -14.17 -10.17
CA SER A 187 -9.97 -14.88 -11.30
C SER A 187 -11.19 -15.74 -10.95
N ASP A 188 -11.31 -16.23 -9.71
CA ASP A 188 -12.48 -16.98 -9.26
C ASP A 188 -13.54 -16.01 -8.72
N VAL A 189 -14.72 -15.97 -9.34
CA VAL A 189 -15.78 -15.01 -8.99
C VAL A 189 -16.29 -15.18 -7.56
N ILE A 190 -16.35 -16.42 -7.05
CA ILE A 190 -16.86 -16.69 -5.70
C ILE A 190 -15.85 -16.19 -4.68
N GLU A 191 -14.58 -16.57 -4.82
CA GLU A 191 -13.54 -16.15 -3.87
C GLU A 191 -13.26 -14.65 -3.95
N ARG A 192 -13.33 -14.07 -5.14
CA ARG A 192 -13.23 -12.64 -5.39
C ARG A 192 -14.32 -11.85 -4.68
N ASN A 193 -15.59 -12.20 -4.88
CA ASN A 193 -16.70 -11.52 -4.21
C ASN A 193 -16.58 -11.68 -2.69
N ARG A 194 -16.29 -12.89 -2.23
CA ARG A 194 -16.16 -13.20 -0.81
C ARG A 194 -15.08 -12.35 -0.12
N VAL A 195 -13.91 -12.17 -0.76
CA VAL A 195 -12.83 -11.35 -0.17
C VAL A 195 -13.15 -9.86 -0.25
N PHE A 196 -13.69 -9.34 -1.36
CA PHE A 196 -13.98 -7.91 -1.46
C PHE A 196 -15.17 -7.46 -0.63
N GLU A 197 -16.20 -8.30 -0.47
CA GLU A 197 -17.31 -8.04 0.47
C GLU A 197 -16.80 -7.98 1.92
N LEU A 198 -15.90 -8.88 2.31
CA LEU A 198 -15.26 -8.85 3.62
C LEU A 198 -14.52 -7.51 3.83
N LEU A 199 -13.67 -7.11 2.88
CA LEU A 199 -12.91 -5.87 2.98
C LEU A 199 -13.82 -4.64 3.02
N ALA A 200 -14.85 -4.59 2.17
CA ALA A 200 -15.83 -3.50 2.14
C ALA A 200 -16.61 -3.40 3.44
N LYS A 201 -17.07 -4.53 3.99
CA LYS A 201 -17.80 -4.59 5.27
C LYS A 201 -17.02 -3.96 6.42
N TYR A 202 -15.69 -4.12 6.45
CA TYR A 202 -14.82 -3.60 7.51
C TYR A 202 -14.11 -2.30 7.13
N ASN A 203 -14.47 -1.68 6.00
CA ASN A 203 -13.85 -0.45 5.49
C ASN A 203 -12.31 -0.57 5.37
N VAL A 204 -11.85 -1.71 4.88
CA VAL A 204 -10.46 -1.98 4.55
C VAL A 204 -10.29 -1.87 3.04
N GLY A 205 -9.34 -1.07 2.58
CA GLY A 205 -9.06 -0.88 1.16
C GLY A 205 -8.43 -2.13 0.54
N VAL A 206 -8.72 -2.38 -0.73
CA VAL A 206 -7.95 -3.29 -1.56
C VAL A 206 -6.98 -2.45 -2.40
N ALA A 207 -5.70 -2.81 -2.38
CA ALA A 207 -4.70 -2.17 -3.22
C ALA A 207 -4.67 -2.83 -4.60
N MET A 208 -4.69 -2.00 -5.65
CA MET A 208 -4.48 -2.45 -7.02
C MET A 208 -3.00 -2.42 -7.36
N SER A 209 -2.50 -3.52 -7.92
CA SER A 209 -1.15 -3.60 -8.45
C SER A 209 -1.20 -3.65 -9.96
N ASP A 210 -0.63 -2.64 -10.60
CA ASP A 210 -0.50 -2.53 -12.04
C ASP A 210 0.91 -2.97 -12.46
N THR A 211 0.97 -4.16 -13.05
CA THR A 211 2.21 -4.75 -13.56
C THR A 211 1.89 -5.58 -14.79
N SER A 212 2.82 -5.62 -15.74
CA SER A 212 2.57 -6.18 -17.08
C SER A 212 2.17 -7.66 -17.02
N GLY A 213 2.89 -8.48 -16.27
CA GLY A 213 2.68 -9.93 -16.22
C GLY A 213 1.54 -10.39 -15.31
N ARG A 214 0.86 -9.48 -14.61
CA ARG A 214 -0.25 -9.78 -13.69
C ARG A 214 -1.39 -8.78 -13.85
N ARG A 215 -1.94 -8.71 -15.08
CA ARG A 215 -3.09 -7.86 -15.41
C ARG A 215 -4.32 -8.15 -14.55
N ASP A 216 -4.44 -9.37 -14.02
CA ASP A 216 -5.48 -9.77 -13.06
C ASP A 216 -5.48 -8.93 -11.76
N CYS A 217 -4.34 -8.32 -11.41
CA CYS A 217 -4.22 -7.42 -10.26
C CYS A 217 -4.75 -6.00 -10.51
N VAL A 218 -5.05 -5.62 -11.76
CA VAL A 218 -5.81 -4.41 -12.09
C VAL A 218 -7.29 -4.75 -12.07
N HIS A 219 -7.76 -5.11 -10.88
CA HIS A 219 -9.06 -5.73 -10.69
C HIS A 219 -10.24 -4.74 -10.69
N MET A 220 -9.98 -3.42 -10.67
CA MET A 220 -11.01 -2.37 -10.74
C MET A 220 -12.07 -2.44 -9.63
N GLU A 221 -11.67 -2.86 -8.42
CA GLU A 221 -12.55 -2.88 -7.24
C GLU A 221 -12.10 -1.83 -6.25
N LEU A 222 -13.08 -1.24 -5.58
CA LEU A 222 -12.87 -0.31 -4.48
C LEU A 222 -13.74 -0.78 -3.32
N THR A 223 -13.08 -1.21 -2.25
CA THR A 223 -13.73 -1.64 -1.00
C THR A 223 -13.83 -0.50 0.01
N THR A 224 -13.27 0.66 -0.31
CA THR A 224 -13.44 1.92 0.42
C THR A 224 -13.56 3.07 -0.60
N ARG A 225 -13.79 4.29 -0.12
CA ARG A 225 -13.82 5.49 -0.97
C ARG A 225 -12.43 6.02 -1.31
N GLU A 226 -11.37 5.30 -0.92
CA GLU A 226 -9.99 5.64 -1.21
C GLU A 226 -9.41 4.64 -2.23
N LEU A 227 -8.58 5.13 -3.14
CA LEU A 227 -7.89 4.32 -4.13
C LEU A 227 -6.40 4.24 -3.78
N PHE A 228 -5.85 3.03 -3.80
CA PHE A 228 -4.41 2.79 -3.67
C PHE A 228 -3.92 1.98 -4.86
N VAL A 229 -3.04 2.57 -5.67
CA VAL A 229 -2.44 1.93 -6.86
C VAL A 229 -0.94 1.81 -6.68
N ARG A 230 -0.40 0.63 -6.99
CA ARG A 230 1.03 0.36 -7.06
C ARG A 230 1.41 0.04 -8.49
N PHE A 231 2.32 0.82 -9.06
CA PHE A 231 2.99 0.47 -10.32
C PHE A 231 4.22 -0.39 -9.99
N VAL A 232 4.20 -1.68 -10.33
CA VAL A 232 5.20 -2.68 -9.90
C VAL A 232 6.00 -3.22 -11.06
#